data_AF-A0A382M2M7-F1
#
_entry.id   AF-A0A382M2M7-F1
#
_cell.length_a   1.000
_cell.length_b   1.000
_cell.length_c   1.000
_cell.angle_alpha   90.00
_cell.angle_beta   90.00
_cell.angle_gamma   90.00
#
_symmetry.space_group_name_H-M   'P 1'
#
loop_
_entity.id
_entity.type
_entity.pdbx_description
1 polymer ?
#
loop_
_entity_poly.entity_id
_entity_poly.type
_entity_poly.pdbx_seq_one_letter_code
_entity_poly.pdbx_strand_id
1 'polypeptide(L)'
;MDNTGRNLLFAFILVGFVIPTTSAGLVEIYIDDSDDLVTWEEETPFTIQQGKDFILTFQLSGIYRIDKNLAEYDENFSVHGINMDVHFLSDTDRRDTCTMCAIPEYKSWKSSGSGEDPGYDTYEARFRGDSPIFEGYSGDLQFSVVMTNKTGNILTAPVLDITMTSTPSGGGVSSGFSIPELPPIV
;
A
#
# COMPACT_ATOMS: atom_id res chain seq x y z
N MET A 1 10.10 -19.16 -31.29
CA MET A 1 10.70 -20.02 -30.26
C MET A 1 11.87 -19.26 -29.70
N ASP A 2 11.83 -19.14 -28.37
CA ASP A 2 12.91 -18.72 -27.48
C ASP A 2 13.20 -17.22 -27.48
N ASN A 3 12.52 -16.48 -26.60
CA ASN A 3 13.12 -15.30 -25.99
C ASN A 3 12.90 -15.37 -24.48
N THR A 4 13.94 -15.83 -23.82
CA THR A 4 14.13 -15.98 -22.38
C THR A 4 13.83 -14.68 -21.67
N GLY A 5 12.67 -14.62 -20.99
CA GLY A 5 12.30 -13.54 -20.08
C GLY A 5 13.31 -13.48 -18.94
N ARG A 6 14.11 -12.42 -18.95
CA ARG A 6 15.16 -12.15 -17.98
C ARG A 6 14.50 -11.48 -16.77
N ASN A 7 13.97 -12.27 -15.84
CA ASN A 7 13.53 -11.78 -14.53
C ASN A 7 14.75 -11.20 -13.80
N LEU A 8 14.81 -9.86 -13.73
CA LEU A 8 15.82 -9.13 -12.96
C LEU A 8 15.23 -8.88 -11.57
N LEU A 9 15.63 -9.70 -10.60
CA LEU A 9 15.48 -9.39 -9.19
C LEU A 9 16.53 -8.34 -8.82
N PHE A 10 16.11 -7.13 -8.45
CA PHE A 10 17.01 -6.10 -7.93
C PHE A 10 17.10 -6.21 -6.41
N ALA A 11 18.25 -6.68 -5.92
CA ALA A 11 18.64 -6.60 -4.53
C ALA A 11 19.37 -5.26 -4.29
N PHE A 12 18.83 -4.40 -3.45
CA PHE A 12 19.55 -3.19 -2.99
C PHE A 12 20.67 -3.60 -2.02
N ILE A 13 21.89 -3.81 -2.54
CA ILE A 13 23.10 -4.01 -1.73
C ILE A 13 23.70 -2.62 -1.41
N LEU A 14 23.43 -2.10 -0.22
CA LEU A 14 24.21 -1.01 0.36
C LEU A 14 25.61 -1.54 0.73
N VAL A 15 26.62 -1.20 -0.08
CA VAL A 15 28.02 -1.54 0.22
C VAL A 15 28.56 -0.58 1.28
N GLY A 16 28.71 -1.07 2.51
CA GLY A 16 29.33 -0.34 3.61
C GLY A 16 29.70 -1.22 4.81
N PHE A 17 30.96 -1.68 4.82
CA PHE A 17 31.72 -2.23 5.96
C PHE A 17 31.37 -3.63 6.51
N VAL A 18 32.44 -4.43 6.69
CA VAL A 18 32.48 -5.83 7.14
C VAL A 18 31.90 -6.02 8.56
N ILE A 19 30.79 -6.77 8.66
CA ILE A 19 30.24 -7.34 9.91
C ILE A 19 29.84 -8.80 9.59
N PRO A 20 30.14 -9.79 10.45
CA PRO A 20 29.87 -11.19 10.14
C PRO A 20 28.37 -11.51 10.10
N THR A 21 27.97 -12.17 9.01
CA THR A 21 26.80 -13.06 8.81
C THR A 21 25.38 -12.52 9.07
N THR A 22 24.67 -12.29 7.96
CA THR A 22 23.27 -12.70 7.68
C THR A 22 22.17 -12.31 8.66
N SER A 23 21.59 -11.12 8.46
CA SER A 23 20.13 -10.89 8.47
C SER A 23 19.86 -9.48 7.95
N ALA A 24 19.74 -9.32 6.63
CA ALA A 24 19.28 -8.05 6.07
C ALA A 24 17.78 -7.96 6.32
N GLY A 25 17.32 -6.94 7.04
CA GLY A 25 15.91 -6.68 7.19
C GLY A 25 15.31 -6.33 5.83
N LEU A 26 14.14 -6.90 5.51
CA LEU A 26 13.42 -6.65 4.26
C LEU A 26 11.99 -6.19 4.58
N VAL A 27 11.48 -5.25 3.77
CA VAL A 27 10.10 -4.77 3.81
C VAL A 27 9.53 -4.92 2.40
N GLU A 28 8.48 -5.72 2.30
CA GLU A 28 7.70 -5.94 1.08
C GLU A 28 6.29 -5.40 1.29
N ILE A 29 5.74 -4.72 0.28
CA ILE A 29 4.44 -4.04 0.37
C ILE A 29 3.59 -4.45 -0.82
N TYR A 30 2.35 -4.86 -0.57
CA TYR A 30 1.41 -5.38 -1.55
C TYR A 30 0.06 -4.65 -1.44
N ILE A 31 -0.71 -4.59 -2.54
CA ILE A 31 -2.09 -4.09 -2.54
C ILE A 31 -3.05 -5.22 -2.94
N ASP A 32 -4.10 -5.46 -2.17
CA ASP A 32 -5.17 -6.43 -2.50
C ASP A 32 -4.66 -7.84 -2.88
N ASP A 33 -3.62 -8.32 -2.19
CA ASP A 33 -2.94 -9.59 -2.47
C ASP A 33 -2.38 -9.70 -3.90
N SER A 34 -1.98 -8.57 -4.50
CA SER A 34 -1.30 -8.57 -5.80
C SER A 34 -0.01 -9.41 -5.74
N ASP A 35 0.20 -10.28 -6.75
CA ASP A 35 1.49 -10.94 -6.97
C ASP A 35 2.60 -9.92 -7.27
N ASP A 36 2.21 -8.73 -7.75
CA ASP A 36 3.09 -7.61 -8.01
C ASP A 36 3.35 -6.83 -6.71
N LEU A 37 4.62 -6.73 -6.35
CA LEU A 37 5.10 -5.84 -5.30
C LEU A 37 4.77 -4.39 -5.69
N VAL A 38 4.31 -3.60 -4.72
CA VAL A 38 4.29 -2.15 -4.87
C VAL A 38 5.74 -1.66 -4.76
N THR A 39 6.51 -1.87 -5.83
CA THR A 39 7.87 -1.36 -5.92
C THR A 39 7.83 0.09 -6.38
N TRP A 40 8.62 0.92 -5.71
CA TRP A 40 8.97 2.28 -6.11
C TRP A 40 9.70 2.37 -7.47
N GLU A 41 9.96 1.24 -8.14
CA GLU A 41 10.69 1.15 -9.40
C GLU A 41 9.78 0.94 -10.63
N GLU A 42 8.47 0.71 -10.45
CA GLU A 42 7.55 0.66 -11.59
C GLU A 42 7.15 2.06 -12.06
N GLU A 43 7.35 2.35 -13.34
CA GLU A 43 7.00 3.64 -13.96
C GLU A 43 5.48 3.92 -13.96
N THR A 44 4.66 2.91 -13.66
CA THR A 44 3.20 3.03 -13.60
C THR A 44 2.71 2.93 -12.16
N PRO A 45 2.16 4.01 -11.57
CA PRO A 45 1.58 3.94 -10.24
C PRO A 45 0.42 2.95 -10.20
N PHE A 46 0.33 2.19 -9.10
CA PHE A 46 -0.77 1.25 -8.90
C PHE A 46 -2.10 2.02 -8.95
N THR A 47 -3.06 1.50 -9.70
CA THR A 47 -4.36 2.19 -9.88
C THR A 47 -5.43 1.60 -8.96
N ILE A 48 -5.98 2.43 -8.09
CA ILE A 48 -7.18 2.10 -7.30
C ILE A 48 -8.42 2.81 -7.88
N GLN A 49 -9.59 2.23 -7.65
CA GLN A 49 -10.87 2.84 -7.98
C GLN A 49 -11.51 3.42 -6.72
N GLN A 50 -11.92 4.67 -6.78
CA GLN A 50 -12.75 5.26 -5.74
C GLN A 50 -14.03 4.44 -5.54
N GLY A 51 -14.44 4.29 -4.29
CA GLY A 51 -15.59 3.47 -3.92
C GLY A 51 -15.26 1.99 -3.75
N LYS A 52 -14.04 1.55 -4.08
CA LYS A 52 -13.57 0.19 -3.85
C LYS A 52 -12.64 0.14 -2.64
N ASP A 53 -12.93 -0.78 -1.72
CA ASP A 53 -12.03 -1.10 -0.61
C ASP A 53 -10.72 -1.67 -1.15
N PHE A 54 -9.62 -1.35 -0.48
CA PHE A 54 -8.32 -1.98 -0.73
C PHE A 54 -7.53 -2.20 0.57
N ILE A 55 -6.58 -3.13 0.54
CA ILE A 55 -5.71 -3.47 1.67
C ILE A 55 -4.26 -3.27 1.26
N LEU A 56 -3.50 -2.54 2.07
CA LEU A 56 -2.04 -2.53 2.03
C LEU A 56 -1.50 -3.57 3.00
N THR A 57 -0.77 -4.54 2.47
CA THR A 57 -0.15 -5.63 3.24
C THR A 57 1.35 -5.41 3.28
N PHE A 58 1.91 -5.35 4.49
CA PHE A 58 3.34 -5.22 4.74
C PHE A 58 3.87 -6.57 5.23
N GLN A 59 4.87 -7.12 4.54
CA GLN A 59 5.61 -8.29 5.00
C GLN A 59 7.02 -7.85 5.40
N LEU A 60 7.37 -8.11 6.67
CA LEU A 60 8.66 -7.73 7.24
C LEU A 60 9.46 -8.97 7.61
N SER A 61 10.68 -9.04 7.10
CA SER A 61 11.56 -10.21 7.27
C SER A 61 12.89 -9.82 7.91
N GLY A 62 13.62 -10.80 8.46
CA GLY A 62 14.92 -10.59 9.10
C GLY A 62 14.83 -9.75 10.38
N ILE A 63 15.78 -8.84 10.58
CA ILE A 63 15.89 -8.02 11.83
C ILE A 63 14.68 -7.11 12.12
N TYR A 64 13.77 -6.91 11.15
CA TYR A 64 12.56 -6.13 11.35
C TYR A 64 11.44 -6.89 12.08
N ARG A 65 11.57 -8.22 12.23
CA ARG A 65 10.56 -9.07 12.85
C ARG A 65 10.46 -8.83 14.36
N ILE A 66 9.25 -8.93 14.91
CA ILE A 66 8.91 -8.57 16.30
C ILE A 66 8.98 -9.75 17.28
N ASP A 67 9.02 -10.99 16.79
CA ASP A 67 9.08 -12.16 17.66
C ASP A 67 10.46 -12.35 18.28
N LYS A 68 10.55 -12.03 19.58
CA LYS A 68 11.74 -12.19 20.42
C LYS A 68 12.33 -13.59 20.51
N ASN A 69 11.62 -14.61 20.05
CA ASN A 69 12.11 -15.99 20.06
C ASN A 69 12.86 -16.36 18.76
N LEU A 70 12.88 -15.47 17.76
CA LEU A 70 13.60 -15.67 16.51
C LEU A 70 15.09 -15.41 16.70
N ALA A 71 15.94 -16.16 16.01
CA ALA A 71 17.39 -15.99 16.06
C ALA A 71 17.85 -14.61 15.53
N GLU A 72 17.06 -14.01 14.65
CA GLU A 72 17.31 -12.72 14.00
C GLU A 72 16.72 -11.51 14.74
N TYR A 73 16.09 -11.71 15.92
CA TYR A 73 15.49 -10.64 16.69
C TYR A 73 16.53 -9.63 17.20
N ASP A 74 16.26 -8.34 16.99
CA ASP A 74 17.01 -7.24 17.57
C ASP A 74 16.04 -6.14 18.05
N GLU A 75 15.98 -5.89 19.36
CA GLU A 75 15.06 -4.89 19.94
C GLU A 75 15.22 -3.48 19.35
N ASN A 76 16.41 -3.16 18.82
CA ASN A 76 16.65 -1.85 18.20
C ASN A 76 16.06 -1.77 16.79
N PHE A 77 15.93 -2.89 16.08
CA PHE A 77 15.51 -2.94 14.68
C PHE A 77 14.15 -3.61 14.46
N SER A 78 13.61 -4.34 15.44
CA SER A 78 12.26 -4.89 15.35
C SER A 78 11.24 -3.78 15.18
N VAL A 79 10.37 -3.92 14.18
CA VAL A 79 9.25 -2.99 13.95
C VAL A 79 8.17 -3.26 14.98
N HIS A 80 7.78 -2.22 15.70
CA HIS A 80 6.72 -2.24 16.72
C HIS A 80 5.51 -1.38 16.33
N GLY A 81 5.69 -0.46 15.39
CA GLY A 81 4.64 0.42 14.92
C GLY A 81 4.87 0.81 13.46
N ILE A 82 3.76 0.94 12.73
CA ILE A 82 3.72 1.50 11.40
C ILE A 82 2.66 2.59 11.41
N ASN A 83 2.99 3.77 10.92
CA ASN A 83 2.05 4.87 10.72
C ASN A 83 2.07 5.27 9.25
N MET A 84 0.92 5.70 8.74
CA MET A 84 0.77 6.08 7.34
C MET A 84 0.09 7.44 7.22
N ASP A 85 0.70 8.34 6.46
CA ASP A 85 0.08 9.58 6.02
C ASP A 85 -0.32 9.47 4.54
N VAL A 86 -1.38 10.16 4.14
CA VAL A 86 -1.83 10.21 2.74
C VAL A 86 -1.80 11.65 2.26
N HIS A 87 -0.99 11.91 1.24
CA HIS A 87 -0.89 13.18 0.54
C HIS A 87 -1.68 13.13 -0.77
N PHE A 88 -2.48 14.16 -1.00
CA PHE A 88 -3.24 14.36 -2.23
C PHE A 88 -2.41 15.25 -3.16
N LEU A 89 -1.98 14.72 -4.30
CA LEU A 89 -1.03 15.39 -5.20
C LEU A 89 -1.71 16.15 -6.37
N SER A 90 -3.05 16.17 -6.42
CA SER A 90 -3.77 16.89 -7.47
C SER A 90 -3.62 18.40 -7.37
N ASP A 91 -3.25 19.03 -8.49
CA ASP A 91 -3.19 20.49 -8.61
C ASP A 91 -4.58 21.15 -8.71
N THR A 92 -5.60 20.38 -9.13
CA THR A 92 -6.97 20.87 -9.37
C THR A 92 -7.94 20.57 -8.23
N ASP A 93 -7.72 19.47 -7.50
CA ASP A 93 -8.45 19.10 -6.27
C ASP A 93 -7.46 19.04 -5.10
N ARG A 94 -7.20 20.21 -4.51
CA ARG A 94 -6.24 20.35 -3.40
C ARG A 94 -6.90 19.99 -2.09
N ARG A 95 -6.32 19.02 -1.39
CA ARG A 95 -6.79 18.54 -0.09
C ARG A 95 -5.66 18.55 0.93
N ASP A 96 -6.03 18.72 2.19
CA ASP A 96 -5.09 18.60 3.29
C ASP A 96 -4.59 17.15 3.39
N THR A 97 -3.33 17.00 3.82
CA THR A 97 -2.75 15.68 4.10
C THR A 97 -3.54 15.00 5.21
N CYS A 98 -3.92 13.74 4.99
CA CYS A 98 -4.46 12.87 6.02
C CYS A 98 -3.30 12.34 6.88
N THR A 99 -3.04 12.97 8.02
CA THR A 99 -2.00 12.53 8.96
C THR A 99 -2.49 11.35 9.79
N MET A 100 -1.65 10.33 9.99
CA MET A 100 -2.01 9.07 10.66
C MET A 100 -3.29 8.44 10.08
N CYS A 101 -3.40 8.49 8.75
CA CYS A 101 -4.54 8.01 8.01
C CYS A 101 -4.80 6.52 8.21
N ALA A 102 -3.72 5.76 8.42
CA ALA A 102 -3.81 4.37 8.81
C ALA A 102 -2.69 3.99 9.79
N ILE A 103 -3.03 3.03 10.65
CA ILE A 103 -2.10 2.34 11.55
C ILE A 103 -2.24 0.85 11.23
N PRO A 104 -1.37 0.28 10.37
CA PRO A 104 -1.41 -1.13 10.03
C PRO A 104 -1.44 -2.03 11.27
N GLU A 105 -2.33 -3.02 11.25
CA GLU A 105 -2.53 -3.96 12.34
C GLU A 105 -1.62 -5.19 12.16
N TYR A 106 -0.85 -5.54 13.18
CA TYR A 106 -0.04 -6.76 13.18
C TYR A 106 -0.92 -8.02 13.15
N LYS A 107 -0.67 -8.89 12.17
CA LYS A 107 -1.31 -10.21 12.03
C LYS A 107 -0.29 -11.28 12.40
N SER A 108 -0.46 -11.85 13.59
CA SER A 108 0.47 -12.87 14.08
C SER A 108 0.31 -14.18 13.31
N TRP A 109 1.38 -14.64 12.68
CA TRP A 109 1.44 -15.94 12.00
C TRP A 109 1.20 -17.12 12.96
N LYS A 110 1.46 -16.95 14.26
CA LYS A 110 1.15 -17.98 15.27
C LYS A 110 -0.35 -18.28 15.41
N SER A 111 -1.18 -17.38 14.90
CA SER A 111 -2.64 -17.51 14.89
C SER A 111 -3.22 -17.95 13.54
N SER A 112 -2.41 -18.06 12.48
CA SER A 112 -2.87 -18.28 11.09
C SER A 112 -3.21 -19.73 10.72
N GLY A 113 -3.37 -20.63 11.70
CA GLY A 113 -3.87 -21.99 11.50
C GLY A 113 -2.88 -23.00 10.91
N SER A 114 -1.85 -22.58 10.17
CA SER A 114 -0.75 -23.46 9.74
C SER A 114 0.22 -23.78 10.89
N GLY A 115 0.43 -22.83 11.81
CA GLY A 115 1.36 -22.94 12.93
C GLY A 115 2.85 -22.94 12.54
N GLU A 116 3.15 -22.90 11.24
CA GLU A 116 4.51 -22.81 10.70
C GLU A 116 4.90 -21.34 10.51
N ASP A 117 6.17 -21.04 10.79
CA ASP A 117 6.73 -19.70 10.59
C ASP A 117 6.87 -19.42 9.08
N PRO A 118 6.17 -18.41 8.52
CA PRO A 118 6.28 -18.07 7.10
C PRO A 118 7.60 -17.35 6.74
N GLY A 119 8.43 -16.99 7.73
CA GLY A 119 9.68 -16.25 7.55
C GLY A 119 9.52 -14.73 7.59
N TYR A 120 8.30 -14.23 7.79
CA TYR A 120 7.96 -12.81 7.86
C TYR A 120 6.89 -12.51 8.92
N ASP A 121 6.78 -11.25 9.30
CA ASP A 121 5.67 -10.68 10.06
C ASP A 121 4.75 -9.89 9.12
N THR A 122 3.44 -10.01 9.32
CA THR A 122 2.43 -9.35 8.47
C THR A 122 1.79 -8.18 9.20
N TYR A 123 1.64 -7.04 8.53
CA TYR A 123 0.83 -5.92 8.99
C TYR A 123 -0.15 -5.51 7.89
N GLU A 124 -1.38 -5.16 8.24
CA GLU A 124 -2.42 -4.80 7.26
C GLU A 124 -3.04 -3.44 7.58
N ALA A 125 -3.07 -2.55 6.59
CA ALA A 125 -3.90 -1.35 6.61
C ALA A 125 -5.04 -1.48 5.61
N ARG A 126 -6.28 -1.46 6.12
CA ARG A 126 -7.48 -1.51 5.29
C ARG A 126 -8.02 -0.11 5.05
N PHE A 127 -8.17 0.24 3.77
CA PHE A 127 -8.79 1.47 3.33
C PHE A 127 -10.17 1.16 2.76
N ARG A 128 -11.17 1.89 3.26
CA ARG A 128 -12.53 1.75 2.73
C ARG A 128 -12.72 2.66 1.53
N GLY A 129 -13.31 2.13 0.48
CA GLY A 129 -13.61 2.88 -0.74
C GLY A 129 -14.63 4.00 -0.51
N ASP A 130 -15.47 3.85 0.51
CA ASP A 130 -16.45 4.86 0.96
C ASP A 130 -15.87 5.85 1.98
N SER A 131 -14.55 5.83 2.22
CA SER A 131 -13.92 6.75 3.17
C SER A 131 -14.09 8.21 2.71
N PRO A 132 -14.58 9.11 3.58
CA PRO A 132 -14.82 10.52 3.22
C PRO A 132 -13.56 11.24 2.70
N ILE A 133 -12.37 10.80 3.11
CA ILE A 133 -11.10 11.40 2.66
C ILE A 133 -10.90 11.23 1.14
N PHE A 134 -11.47 10.16 0.56
CA PHE A 134 -11.34 9.81 -0.85
C PHE A 134 -12.56 10.26 -1.67
N GLU A 135 -13.63 10.75 -1.05
CA GLU A 135 -14.88 11.10 -1.73
C GLU A 135 -14.66 12.18 -2.79
N GLY A 136 -15.13 11.96 -4.01
CA GLY A 136 -14.95 12.83 -5.17
C GLY A 136 -13.51 12.95 -5.72
N TYR A 137 -12.49 12.41 -5.04
CA TYR A 137 -11.10 12.57 -5.50
C TYR A 137 -10.77 11.67 -6.69
N SER A 138 -10.04 12.24 -7.65
CA SER A 138 -9.39 11.52 -8.74
C SER A 138 -8.04 12.18 -9.00
N GLY A 139 -6.98 11.40 -8.99
CA GLY A 139 -5.61 11.88 -9.13
C GLY A 139 -4.63 11.04 -8.34
N ASP A 140 -3.38 11.49 -8.31
CA ASP A 140 -2.30 10.77 -7.65
C ASP A 140 -2.32 10.99 -6.13
N LEU A 141 -2.05 9.93 -5.40
CA LEU A 141 -1.93 9.86 -3.96
C LEU A 141 -0.51 9.41 -3.63
N GLN A 142 0.04 9.97 -2.57
CA GLN A 142 1.29 9.51 -2.00
C GLN A 142 1.09 9.06 -0.57
N PHE A 143 1.43 7.81 -0.29
CA PHE A 143 1.37 7.21 1.04
C PHE A 143 2.75 7.25 1.66
N SER A 144 2.93 8.10 2.66
CA SER A 144 4.17 8.18 3.44
C SER A 144 4.07 7.20 4.61
N VAL A 145 4.88 6.16 4.60
CA VAL A 145 4.91 5.13 5.63
C VAL A 145 6.07 5.42 6.58
N VAL A 146 5.84 5.32 7.88
CA VAL A 146 6.89 5.44 8.91
C VAL A 146 6.85 4.21 9.80
N MET A 147 7.94 3.44 9.80
CA MET A 147 8.08 2.26 10.64
C MET A 147 9.00 2.57 11.83
N THR A 148 8.54 2.25 13.03
CA THR A 148 9.25 2.57 14.27
C THR A 148 9.50 1.33 15.13
N ASN A 149 10.62 1.33 15.85
CA ASN A 149 10.87 0.35 16.89
C ASN A 149 10.10 0.68 18.19
N LYS A 150 10.33 -0.12 19.24
CA LYS A 150 9.67 0.03 20.54
C LYS A 150 9.91 1.38 21.23
N THR A 151 11.03 2.04 20.96
CA THR A 151 11.36 3.36 21.54
C THR A 151 10.84 4.52 20.70
N GLY A 152 10.17 4.24 19.57
CA GLY A 152 9.69 5.25 18.63
C GLY A 152 10.77 5.76 17.67
N ASN A 153 11.94 5.13 17.62
CA ASN A 153 12.96 5.48 16.63
C ASN A 153 12.52 4.99 15.25
N ILE A 154 12.69 5.84 14.24
CA ILE A 154 12.38 5.52 12.85
C ILE A 154 13.42 4.52 12.34
N LEU A 155 12.93 3.41 11.79
CA LEU A 155 13.74 2.34 11.20
C LEU A 155 13.83 2.49 9.68
N THR A 156 12.68 2.74 9.05
CA THR A 156 12.55 2.98 7.62
C THR A 156 11.30 3.83 7.36
N ALA A 157 11.28 4.54 6.23
CA ALA A 157 10.18 5.39 5.83
C ALA A 157 9.93 5.33 4.32
N PRO A 158 9.34 4.24 3.80
CA PRO A 158 9.05 4.12 2.38
C PRO A 158 7.89 5.05 1.96
N VAL A 159 7.91 5.44 0.69
CA VAL A 159 6.88 6.27 0.04
C VAL A 159 6.27 5.45 -1.08
N LEU A 160 4.94 5.40 -1.13
CA LEU A 160 4.19 4.66 -2.14
C LEU A 160 3.34 5.62 -2.97
N ASP A 161 3.50 5.61 -4.28
CA ASP A 161 2.70 6.41 -5.19
C ASP A 161 1.57 5.55 -5.79
N ILE A 162 0.33 6.01 -5.65
CA ILE A 162 -0.89 5.30 -6.07
C ILE A 162 -1.78 6.28 -6.83
N THR A 163 -2.28 5.91 -8.00
CA THR A 163 -3.25 6.73 -8.73
C THR A 163 -4.66 6.28 -8.37
N MET A 164 -5.49 7.22 -7.90
CA MET A 164 -6.91 6.97 -7.70
C MET A 164 -7.71 7.47 -8.90
N THR A 165 -8.50 6.56 -9.47
CA THR A 165 -9.47 6.88 -10.51
C THR A 165 -10.85 7.13 -9.89
N SER A 166 -11.56 8.14 -10.40
CA SER A 166 -12.96 8.36 -10.05
C SER A 166 -13.78 7.09 -10.30
N THR A 167 -14.79 6.84 -9.46
CA THR A 167 -15.78 5.79 -9.74
C THR A 167 -16.32 6.02 -11.16
N PRO A 168 -16.44 4.98 -12.02
CA PRO A 168 -17.13 5.13 -13.29
C PRO A 168 -18.48 5.75 -13.00
N SER A 169 -18.72 6.96 -13.48
CA SER A 169 -20.07 7.52 -13.47
C SER A 169 -20.91 6.49 -14.20
N GLY A 170 -21.75 5.75 -13.47
CA GLY A 170 -22.61 4.72 -14.04
C GLY A 170 -23.20 5.31 -15.31
N GLY A 171 -22.89 4.66 -16.44
CA GLY A 171 -23.16 5.21 -17.77
C GLY A 171 -24.52 5.85 -17.73
N GLY A 172 -24.53 7.18 -17.86
CA GLY A 172 -25.74 7.96 -17.77
C GLY A 172 -26.68 7.37 -18.79
N VAL A 173 -27.65 6.59 -18.34
CA VAL A 173 -28.86 6.36 -19.10
C VAL A 173 -29.46 7.75 -19.11
N SER A 174 -29.12 8.51 -20.15
CA SER A 174 -29.94 9.62 -20.60
C SER A 174 -31.30 8.98 -20.84
N SER A 175 -32.13 8.95 -19.79
CA SER A 175 -33.56 8.76 -19.94
C SER A 175 -33.98 9.92 -20.81
N GLY A 176 -34.11 9.64 -22.10
CA GLY A 176 -34.68 10.54 -23.08
C GLY A 176 -36.04 10.97 -22.56
N PHE A 177 -36.08 12.16 -21.97
CA PHE A 177 -37.29 12.95 -21.96
C PHE A 177 -37.49 13.42 -23.40
N SER A 178 -38.16 12.59 -24.21
CA SER A 178 -38.75 13.06 -25.45
C SER A 178 -39.84 14.05 -25.07
N ILE A 179 -39.61 15.33 -25.36
CA ILE A 179 -40.66 16.36 -25.30
C ILE A 179 -41.74 15.92 -26.30
N PRO A 180 -43.00 15.70 -25.89
CA PRO A 180 -44.07 15.38 -26.83
C PRO A 180 -44.26 16.55 -27.80
N GLU A 181 -44.21 16.27 -29.09
CA GLU A 181 -44.53 17.24 -30.13
C GLU A 181 -46.00 17.66 -29.99
N LEU A 182 -46.25 18.97 -29.88
CA LEU A 182 -47.62 19.50 -29.80
C LEU A 182 -48.34 19.25 -31.14
N PRO A 183 -49.61 18.81 -31.13
CA PRO A 183 -50.35 18.57 -32.36
C PRO A 183 -50.52 19.88 -33.14
N PRO A 184 -50.52 19.81 -34.48
CA PRO A 184 -50.65 21.00 -35.32
C PRO A 184 -51.96 21.73 -35.02
N ILE A 185 -51.85 23.04 -34.83
CA ILE A 185 -53.00 23.95 -34.74
C ILE A 185 -53.64 24.01 -36.13
N VAL A 186 -54.96 23.80 -36.17
CA VAL A 186 -55.81 23.72 -37.37
C VAL A 186 -55.76 24.98 -38.22
#